data_AF-E2C8A1-F1
#
_entry.id   AF-E2C8A1-F1
#
_cell.length_a   1.000
_cell.length_b   1.000
_cell.length_c   1.000
_cell.angle_alpha   90.00
_cell.angle_beta   90.00
_cell.angle_gamma   90.00
#
_symmetry.space_group_name_H-M   'P 1'
#
loop_
_entity.id
_entity.type
_entity.pdbx_description
1 polymer ?
#
loop_
_entity_poly.entity_id
_entity_poly.type
_entity_poly.pdbx_seq_one_letter_code
_entity_poly.pdbx_strand_id
1 'polypeptide(L)'
;FNPAKCATLYIGAGRAGRVRPMTLRIQGQLVRAMAEGEAYEHLCIPMGFGVNQTPHAAIRAFRDDLASVERSLLAPWQRTEAVATFLLPRLDILLRGAAVEKGPLKELDLQIRRSCKTWLNLLQRASAEMVYMPPRKGGCGLLLLADLADVLTIAYVFRLLTADDRLVRDLAWASLRRVVARRVG
;
A
#
# COMPACT_ATOMS: atom_id res chain seq x y z
N PHE A 1 2.05 -17.02 -22.74
CA PHE A 1 2.24 -15.56 -22.62
C PHE A 1 0.94 -14.86 -23.00
N ASN A 2 0.50 -13.83 -22.28
CA ASN A 2 -0.73 -13.09 -22.60
C ASN A 2 -0.40 -11.59 -22.74
N PRO A 3 -0.26 -11.06 -23.97
CA PRO A 3 0.10 -9.66 -24.20
C PRO A 3 -0.89 -8.66 -23.58
N ALA A 4 -2.17 -9.03 -23.45
CA ALA A 4 -3.18 -8.16 -22.87
C ALA A 4 -2.96 -7.92 -21.36
N LYS A 5 -2.20 -8.81 -20.69
CA LYS A 5 -1.77 -8.66 -19.29
C LYS A 5 -0.34 -8.14 -19.17
N CYS A 6 0.20 -7.52 -20.21
CA CYS A 6 1.55 -7.00 -20.23
C CYS A 6 1.56 -5.57 -20.77
N ALA A 7 2.50 -4.79 -20.27
CA ALA A 7 2.75 -3.44 -20.75
C ALA A 7 4.27 -3.19 -20.73
N THR A 8 4.75 -2.36 -21.64
CA THR A 8 6.17 -2.04 -21.77
C THR A 8 6.41 -0.56 -21.58
N LEU A 9 7.52 -0.24 -20.92
CA LEU A 9 7.91 1.12 -20.59
C LEU A 9 9.40 1.26 -20.86
N TYR A 10 9.77 2.20 -21.73
CA TYR A 10 11.17 2.49 -22.05
C TYR A 10 11.58 3.81 -21.42
N ILE A 11 12.47 3.74 -20.42
CA ILE A 11 12.96 4.90 -19.67
C ILE A 11 14.39 5.24 -20.13
N GLY A 12 14.53 6.36 -20.84
CA GLY A 12 15.82 6.89 -21.27
C GLY A 12 16.58 7.62 -20.15
N ALA A 13 17.91 7.72 -20.30
CA ALA A 13 18.75 8.52 -19.42
C ALA A 13 18.70 10.01 -19.83
N GLY A 14 18.22 10.91 -18.95
CA GLY A 14 18.14 12.36 -19.20
C GLY A 14 17.11 13.13 -18.35
N ARG A 15 17.10 14.47 -18.46
CA ARG A 15 16.15 15.38 -17.77
C ARG A 15 14.86 15.67 -18.56
N ALA A 16 14.82 15.45 -19.88
CA ALA A 16 13.64 15.67 -20.72
C ALA A 16 13.21 14.39 -21.45
N GLY A 17 11.90 14.10 -21.49
CA GLY A 17 11.31 12.96 -22.21
C GLY A 17 11.84 11.60 -21.75
N ARG A 18 11.69 11.30 -20.45
CA ARG A 18 12.21 10.05 -19.87
C ARG A 18 11.53 8.84 -20.46
N VAL A 19 10.21 8.87 -20.64
CA VAL A 19 9.51 7.79 -21.33
C VAL A 19 9.56 8.03 -22.83
N ARG A 20 10.14 7.08 -23.55
CA ARG A 20 10.30 7.14 -25.01
C ARG A 20 9.41 6.09 -25.68
N PRO A 21 8.86 6.37 -26.86
CA PRO A 21 8.08 5.39 -27.59
C PRO A 21 8.96 4.18 -27.95
N MET A 22 8.45 2.98 -27.69
CA MET A 22 9.12 1.73 -28.03
C MET A 22 8.08 0.69 -28.44
N THR A 23 8.39 -0.05 -29.49
CA THR A 23 7.57 -1.19 -29.94
C THR A 23 8.29 -2.47 -29.57
N LEU A 24 7.72 -3.24 -28.64
CA LEU A 24 8.23 -4.57 -28.27
C LEU A 24 7.26 -5.65 -28.73
N ARG A 25 7.82 -6.70 -29.35
CA ARG A 25 7.08 -7.93 -29.67
C ARG A 25 7.61 -9.07 -28.82
N ILE A 26 6.71 -9.78 -28.15
CA ILE A 26 7.01 -11.01 -27.43
C ILE A 26 6.25 -12.12 -28.16
N GLN A 27 6.98 -13.15 -28.63
CA GLN A 27 6.40 -14.25 -29.43
C GLN A 27 5.59 -13.76 -30.64
N GLY A 28 6.08 -12.71 -31.33
CA GLY A 28 5.43 -12.12 -32.50
C GLY A 28 4.23 -11.19 -32.20
N GLN A 29 3.73 -11.17 -30.96
CA GLN A 29 2.60 -10.33 -30.55
C GLN A 29 3.10 -8.98 -30.01
N LEU A 30 2.42 -7.90 -30.41
CA LEU A 30 2.71 -6.55 -29.92
C LEU A 30 2.26 -6.41 -28.46
N VAL A 31 3.13 -5.84 -27.63
CA VAL A 31 2.81 -5.47 -26.25
C VAL A 31 2.48 -3.99 -26.18
N ARG A 32 1.49 -3.61 -25.37
CA ARG A 32 1.09 -2.21 -25.15
C ARG A 32 2.29 -1.40 -24.65
N ALA A 33 2.64 -0.34 -25.37
CA ALA A 33 3.61 0.64 -24.91
C ALA A 33 2.93 1.71 -24.05
N MET A 34 3.53 2.05 -22.92
CA MET A 34 3.01 3.05 -21.99
C MET A 34 3.72 4.39 -22.17
N ALA A 35 2.98 5.48 -22.00
CA ALA A 35 3.48 6.84 -21.91
C ALA A 35 3.84 7.24 -20.47
N GLU A 36 4.46 8.42 -20.31
CA GLU A 36 4.69 9.02 -19.00
C GLU A 36 3.35 9.40 -18.34
N GLY A 37 3.21 9.10 -17.04
CA GLY A 37 1.96 9.30 -16.30
C GLY A 37 0.86 8.27 -16.61
N GLU A 38 1.04 7.41 -17.60
CA GLU A 38 0.12 6.32 -17.88
C GLU A 38 0.29 5.20 -16.86
N ALA A 39 -0.83 4.70 -16.33
CA ALA A 39 -0.85 3.60 -15.37
C ALA A 39 -1.32 2.30 -16.02
N TYR A 40 -0.68 1.20 -15.61
CA TYR A 40 -1.10 -0.17 -15.89
C TYR A 40 -1.37 -0.86 -14.55
N GLU A 41 -2.56 -1.43 -14.39
CA GLU A 41 -2.93 -2.09 -13.15
C GLU A 41 -2.31 -3.50 -13.11
N HIS A 42 -1.42 -3.70 -12.16
CA HIS A 42 -0.83 -5.01 -11.88
C HIS A 42 -1.09 -5.38 -10.43
N LEU A 43 -1.84 -6.48 -10.21
CA LEU A 43 -2.21 -6.96 -8.87
C LEU A 43 -2.86 -5.85 -8.01
N CYS A 44 -3.81 -5.11 -8.60
CA CYS A 44 -4.52 -3.98 -7.99
C CYS A 44 -3.66 -2.74 -7.71
N ILE A 45 -2.43 -2.69 -8.21
CA ILE A 45 -1.50 -1.57 -7.99
C ILE A 45 -1.26 -0.87 -9.33
N PRO A 46 -1.47 0.45 -9.43
CA PRO A 46 -1.15 1.18 -10.63
C PRO A 46 0.38 1.30 -10.76
N MET A 47 0.92 0.65 -11.79
CA MET A 47 2.35 0.66 -12.13
C MET A 47 2.57 1.59 -13.32
N GLY A 48 3.66 2.36 -13.30
CA GLY A 48 4.01 3.27 -14.40
C GLY A 48 5.09 4.26 -13.99
N PHE A 49 5.59 5.06 -14.95
CA PHE A 49 6.55 6.12 -14.65
C PHE A 49 5.82 7.40 -14.22
N GLY A 50 6.16 7.92 -13.04
CA GLY A 50 5.53 9.14 -12.51
C GLY A 50 4.08 8.97 -12.07
N VAL A 51 3.63 7.72 -11.89
CA VAL A 51 2.26 7.40 -11.46
C VAL A 51 2.16 7.43 -9.93
N ASN A 52 1.13 8.08 -9.40
CA ASN A 52 0.81 8.01 -7.98
C ASN A 52 0.23 6.62 -7.65
N GLN A 53 0.91 5.88 -6.77
CA GLN A 53 0.49 4.53 -6.38
C GLN A 53 -0.38 4.50 -5.13
N THR A 54 -0.67 5.66 -4.54
CA THR A 54 -1.54 5.77 -3.37
C THR A 54 -2.94 5.26 -3.70
N PRO A 55 -3.48 4.28 -2.95
CA PRO A 55 -4.73 3.62 -3.28
C PRO A 55 -5.95 4.43 -2.85
N HIS A 56 -6.11 5.65 -3.39
CA HIS A 56 -7.19 6.58 -2.99
C HIS A 56 -8.59 5.99 -3.16
N ALA A 57 -8.82 5.20 -4.22
CA ALA A 57 -10.10 4.54 -4.43
C ALA A 57 -10.40 3.51 -3.34
N ALA A 58 -9.41 2.70 -2.95
CA ALA A 58 -9.57 1.73 -1.86
C ALA A 58 -9.74 2.40 -0.50
N ILE A 59 -9.04 3.52 -0.26
CA ILE A 59 -9.21 4.33 0.96
C ILE A 59 -10.63 4.91 1.04
N ARG A 60 -11.19 5.40 -0.08
CA ARG A 60 -12.58 5.87 -0.12
C ARG A 60 -13.57 4.74 0.14
N ALA A 61 -13.42 3.61 -0.56
CA ALA A 61 -14.28 2.44 -0.34
C ALA A 61 -14.20 1.95 1.12
N PHE A 62 -13.02 1.94 1.72
CA PHE A 62 -12.86 1.63 3.14
C PHE A 62 -13.69 2.57 4.03
N ARG A 63 -13.71 3.87 3.76
CA ARG A 63 -14.50 4.84 4.52
C ARG A 63 -15.99 4.58 4.39
N ASP A 64 -16.46 4.24 3.20
CA ASP A 64 -17.86 3.92 2.93
C ASP A 64 -18.27 2.64 3.68
N ASP A 65 -17.39 1.63 3.70
CA ASP A 65 -17.58 0.39 4.44
C ASP A 65 -17.53 0.60 5.96
N LEU A 66 -16.63 1.46 6.45
CA LEU A 66 -16.55 1.84 7.86
C LEU A 66 -17.86 2.51 8.32
N ALA A 67 -18.42 3.41 7.52
CA ALA A 67 -19.71 4.04 7.78
C ALA A 67 -20.86 3.01 7.76
N SER A 68 -20.75 1.97 6.95
CA SER A 68 -21.73 0.88 6.92
C SER A 68 -21.64 0.00 8.18
N VAL A 69 -20.43 -0.29 8.68
CA VAL A 69 -20.22 -0.95 9.97
C VAL A 69 -20.79 -0.10 11.12
N GLU A 70 -20.60 1.22 11.08
CA GLU A 70 -21.11 2.12 12.11
C GLU A 70 -22.64 2.14 12.21
N ARG A 71 -23.34 2.06 11.06
CA ARG A 71 -24.81 1.99 11.00
C ARG A 71 -25.38 0.59 11.24
N SER A 72 -24.52 -0.43 11.36
CA SER A 72 -24.97 -1.80 11.56
C SER A 72 -25.52 -2.03 12.97
N LEU A 73 -26.30 -3.10 13.13
CA LEU A 73 -26.82 -3.57 14.42
C LEU A 73 -25.79 -4.37 15.22
N LEU A 74 -24.51 -4.35 14.82
CA LEU A 74 -23.43 -5.01 15.55
C LEU A 74 -23.19 -4.34 16.89
N ALA A 75 -22.90 -5.16 17.90
CA ALA A 75 -22.48 -4.66 19.19
C ALA A 75 -21.13 -3.90 19.09
N PRO A 76 -20.83 -2.98 20.02
CA PRO A 76 -19.61 -2.17 19.99
C PRO A 76 -18.31 -2.92 19.69
N TRP A 77 -18.09 -4.04 20.37
CA TRP A 77 -16.88 -4.86 20.18
C TRP A 77 -16.87 -5.57 18.82
N GLN A 78 -18.02 -6.03 18.35
CA GLN A 78 -18.17 -6.68 17.03
C GLN A 78 -17.88 -5.71 15.88
N ARG A 79 -18.21 -4.42 16.03
CA ARG A 79 -17.85 -3.40 15.03
C ARG A 79 -16.34 -3.26 14.89
N THR A 80 -15.64 -3.20 16.02
CA THR A 80 -14.17 -3.12 16.04
C THR A 80 -13.54 -4.39 15.47
N GLU A 81 -14.08 -5.56 15.81
CA GLU A 81 -13.66 -6.84 15.23
C GLU A 81 -13.91 -6.92 13.72
N ALA A 82 -15.05 -6.43 13.23
CA ALA A 82 -15.35 -6.39 11.81
C ALA A 82 -14.35 -5.51 11.03
N VAL A 83 -13.95 -4.36 11.60
CA VAL A 83 -12.91 -3.51 11.01
C VAL A 83 -11.58 -4.26 10.95
N ALA A 84 -11.19 -4.91 12.04
CA ALA A 84 -9.92 -5.64 12.13
C ALA A 84 -9.86 -6.81 11.14
N THR A 85 -10.94 -7.57 11.02
CA THR A 85 -10.98 -8.84 10.29
C THR A 85 -11.25 -8.65 8.80
N PHE A 86 -12.10 -7.69 8.41
CA PHE A 86 -12.55 -7.57 7.02
C PHE A 86 -12.02 -6.32 6.30
N LEU A 87 -11.92 -5.19 7.02
CA LEU A 87 -11.59 -3.91 6.38
C LEU A 87 -10.07 -3.72 6.29
N LEU A 88 -9.34 -3.85 7.40
CA LEU A 88 -7.88 -3.63 7.42
C LEU A 88 -7.11 -4.53 6.42
N PRO A 89 -7.39 -5.84 6.31
CA PRO A 89 -6.64 -6.71 5.38
C PRO A 89 -6.77 -6.33 3.91
N ARG A 90 -7.85 -5.63 3.50
CA ARG A 90 -8.02 -5.16 2.12
C ARG A 90 -7.00 -4.12 1.72
N LEU A 91 -6.48 -3.35 2.69
CA LEU A 91 -5.41 -2.40 2.43
C LEU A 91 -4.02 -3.05 2.50
N ASP A 92 -3.83 -4.15 3.24
CA ASP A 92 -2.51 -4.82 3.39
C ASP A 92 -1.85 -5.11 2.03
N ILE A 93 -2.60 -5.69 1.10
CA ILE A 93 -2.08 -6.07 -0.22
C ILE A 93 -1.61 -4.86 -1.03
N LEU A 94 -2.34 -3.75 -0.93
CA LEU A 94 -2.03 -2.51 -1.64
C LEU A 94 -0.83 -1.81 -1.00
N LEU A 95 -0.79 -1.76 0.33
CA LEU A 95 0.28 -1.14 1.10
C LEU A 95 1.62 -1.88 0.95
N ARG A 96 1.59 -3.19 0.65
CA ARG A 96 2.80 -4.00 0.47
C ARG A 96 3.53 -3.73 -0.85
N GLY A 97 2.80 -3.44 -1.93
CA GLY A 97 3.39 -3.33 -3.27
C GLY A 97 3.44 -1.91 -3.85
N ALA A 98 2.82 -0.93 -3.19
CA ALA A 98 2.72 0.44 -3.69
C ALA A 98 3.60 1.41 -2.88
N ALA A 99 4.19 2.40 -3.55
CA ALA A 99 4.73 3.58 -2.89
C ALA A 99 3.57 4.50 -2.46
N VAL A 100 3.13 4.35 -1.21
CA VAL A 100 1.94 5.03 -0.68
C VAL A 100 2.29 6.27 0.12
N GLU A 101 1.57 7.36 -0.13
CA GLU A 101 1.65 8.57 0.69
C GLU A 101 1.08 8.33 2.09
N LYS A 102 1.81 8.74 3.13
CA LYS A 102 1.39 8.53 4.52
C LYS A 102 0.25 9.44 4.97
N GLY A 103 0.06 10.60 4.33
CA GLY A 103 -0.97 11.57 4.71
C GLY A 103 -2.39 10.98 4.71
N PRO A 104 -2.85 10.42 3.57
CA PRO A 104 -4.15 9.76 3.48
C PRO A 104 -4.34 8.60 4.48
N LEU A 105 -3.28 7.83 4.77
CA LEU A 105 -3.34 6.73 5.75
C LEU A 105 -3.51 7.25 7.18
N LYS A 106 -2.78 8.29 7.55
CA LYS A 106 -2.90 8.92 8.89
C LYS A 106 -4.29 9.51 9.11
N GLU A 107 -4.90 10.09 8.09
CA GLU A 107 -6.26 10.59 8.18
C GLU A 107 -7.27 9.44 8.36
N LEU A 108 -7.07 8.33 7.65
CA LEU A 108 -7.91 7.15 7.82
C LEU A 108 -7.73 6.52 9.22
N ASP A 109 -6.50 6.43 9.72
CA ASP A 109 -6.20 5.96 11.08
C ASP A 109 -6.89 6.81 12.16
N LEU A 110 -6.94 8.13 11.97
CA LEU A 110 -7.63 9.04 12.87
C LEU A 110 -9.14 8.80 12.86
N GLN A 111 -9.72 8.57 11.69
CA GLN A 111 -11.14 8.26 11.54
C GLN A 111 -11.49 6.92 12.21
N ILE A 112 -10.73 5.85 11.94
CA ILE A 112 -10.91 4.54 12.56
C ILE A 112 -10.85 4.67 14.09
N ARG A 113 -9.83 5.36 14.62
CA ARG A 113 -9.67 5.58 16.06
C ARG A 113 -10.88 6.27 16.67
N ARG A 114 -11.39 7.33 16.04
CA ARG A 114 -12.54 8.09 16.52
C ARG A 114 -13.81 7.24 16.54
N SER A 115 -14.04 6.47 15.47
CA SER A 115 -15.18 5.55 15.38
C SER A 115 -15.10 4.46 16.45
N CYS A 116 -13.96 3.78 16.60
CA CYS A 116 -13.77 2.75 17.63
C CYS A 116 -13.96 3.28 19.05
N LYS A 117 -13.41 4.47 19.36
CA LYS A 117 -13.63 5.10 20.67
C LYS A 117 -15.11 5.41 20.91
N THR A 118 -15.80 5.91 19.89
CA THR A 118 -17.24 6.21 19.99
C THR A 118 -18.04 4.95 20.23
N TRP A 119 -17.79 3.87 19.49
CA TRP A 119 -18.50 2.61 19.67
C TRP A 119 -18.31 2.05 21.08
N LEU A 120 -17.10 2.13 21.62
CA LEU A 120 -16.75 1.63 22.95
C LEU A 120 -17.11 2.61 24.08
N ASN A 121 -17.84 3.69 23.80
CA ASN A 121 -18.20 4.73 24.76
C ASN A 121 -16.98 5.35 25.49
N LEU A 122 -15.85 5.45 24.78
CA LEU A 122 -14.62 6.06 25.29
C LEU A 122 -14.60 7.56 24.97
N LEU A 123 -14.06 8.34 25.89
CA LEU A 123 -13.79 9.75 25.63
C LEU A 123 -12.79 9.89 24.47
N GLN A 124 -13.01 10.86 23.57
CA GLN A 124 -12.08 11.08 22.46
C GLN A 124 -10.67 11.45 22.94
N ARG A 125 -10.56 12.12 24.11
CA ARG A 125 -9.29 12.43 24.81
C ARG A 125 -8.66 11.24 25.54
N ALA A 126 -9.35 10.10 25.67
CA ALA A 126 -8.78 8.91 26.28
C ALA A 126 -7.55 8.44 25.48
N SER A 127 -6.69 7.63 26.09
CA SER A 127 -5.50 7.11 25.41
C SER A 127 -5.88 6.37 24.12
N ALA A 128 -5.08 6.56 23.07
CA ALA A 128 -5.22 5.79 21.83
C ALA A 128 -4.83 4.32 22.02
N GLU A 129 -4.08 4.01 23.07
CA GLU A 129 -3.65 2.65 23.41
C GLU A 129 -4.84 1.70 23.58
N MET A 130 -6.00 2.16 24.05
CA MET A 130 -7.19 1.30 24.17
C MET A 130 -7.63 0.72 22.81
N VAL A 131 -7.35 1.43 21.71
CA VAL A 131 -7.68 1.00 20.35
C VAL A 131 -6.58 0.10 19.78
N TYR A 132 -5.31 0.43 20.02
CA TYR A 132 -4.17 -0.24 19.35
C TYR A 132 -3.54 -1.36 20.16
N MET A 133 -3.66 -1.32 21.49
CA MET A 133 -3.09 -2.33 22.37
C MET A 133 -3.72 -3.70 22.09
N PRO A 134 -2.96 -4.80 22.12
CA PRO A 134 -3.50 -6.13 21.87
C PRO A 134 -4.66 -6.52 22.81
N PRO A 135 -5.61 -7.37 22.36
CA PRO A 135 -6.75 -7.82 23.19
C PRO A 135 -6.33 -8.50 24.48
N ARG A 136 -5.21 -9.25 24.46
CA ARG A 136 -4.62 -9.88 25.66
C ARG A 136 -4.19 -8.88 26.76
N LYS A 137 -4.11 -7.59 26.45
CA LYS A 137 -3.82 -6.51 27.41
C LYS A 137 -5.01 -5.57 27.60
N GLY A 138 -6.20 -5.93 27.11
CA GLY A 138 -7.44 -5.17 27.28
C GLY A 138 -7.72 -4.11 26.21
N GLY A 139 -6.95 -4.06 25.12
CA GLY A 139 -7.22 -3.16 23.98
C GLY A 139 -7.95 -3.86 22.82
N CYS A 140 -8.09 -3.17 21.70
CA CYS A 140 -8.80 -3.72 20.52
C CYS A 140 -7.90 -4.41 19.50
N GLY A 141 -6.58 -4.25 19.61
CA GLY A 141 -5.61 -4.84 18.67
C GLY A 141 -5.66 -4.29 17.26
N LEU A 142 -6.22 -3.10 17.04
CA LEU A 142 -6.16 -2.48 15.72
C LEU A 142 -4.73 -2.05 15.41
N LEU A 143 -4.38 -2.08 14.12
CA LEU A 143 -3.07 -1.66 13.65
C LEU A 143 -3.19 -0.31 12.94
N LEU A 144 -2.24 0.59 13.21
CA LEU A 144 -2.09 1.82 12.45
C LEU A 144 -1.70 1.49 11.00
N LEU A 145 -2.47 1.92 10.02
CA LEU A 145 -2.21 1.72 8.60
C LEU A 145 -0.91 2.39 8.16
N ALA A 146 -0.61 3.56 8.72
CA ALA A 146 0.66 4.23 8.46
C ALA A 146 1.87 3.37 8.89
N ASP A 147 1.81 2.78 10.08
CA ASP A 147 2.88 1.91 10.60
C ASP A 147 2.90 0.56 9.86
N LEU A 148 1.72 0.01 9.56
CA LEU A 148 1.59 -1.21 8.76
C LEU A 148 2.31 -1.05 7.42
N ALA A 149 2.09 0.06 6.71
CA ALA A 149 2.77 0.31 5.44
C ALA A 149 4.30 0.33 5.58
N ASP A 150 4.86 0.83 6.69
CA ASP A 150 6.31 0.78 6.94
C ASP A 150 6.79 -0.64 7.22
N VAL A 151 6.10 -1.36 8.11
CA VAL A 151 6.42 -2.76 8.43
C VAL A 151 6.38 -3.63 7.18
N LEU A 152 5.36 -3.47 6.34
CA LEU A 152 5.21 -4.19 5.08
C LEU A 152 6.33 -3.88 4.09
N THR A 153 6.71 -2.60 3.97
CA THR A 153 7.82 -2.18 3.13
C THR A 153 9.14 -2.79 3.61
N ILE A 154 9.41 -2.74 4.91
CA ILE A 154 10.62 -3.33 5.52
C ILE A 154 10.65 -4.84 5.30
N ALA A 155 9.54 -5.53 5.56
CA ALA A 155 9.44 -6.97 5.37
C ALA A 155 9.64 -7.37 3.90
N TYR A 156 9.10 -6.58 2.97
CA TYR A 156 9.30 -6.80 1.53
C TYR A 156 10.77 -6.59 1.11
N VAL A 157 11.38 -5.48 1.52
CA VAL A 157 12.79 -5.18 1.22
C VAL A 157 13.71 -6.25 1.82
N PHE A 158 13.47 -6.67 3.07
CA PHE A 158 14.22 -7.74 3.70
C PHE A 158 14.18 -9.02 2.86
N ARG A 159 12.99 -9.43 2.41
CA ARG A 159 12.83 -10.61 1.53
C ARG A 159 13.58 -10.49 0.21
N LEU A 160 13.67 -9.30 -0.38
CA LEU A 160 14.47 -9.08 -1.59
C LEU A 160 15.98 -9.19 -1.32
N LEU A 161 16.45 -8.61 -0.21
CA LEU A 161 17.86 -8.62 0.17
C LEU A 161 18.35 -9.99 0.66
N THR A 162 17.44 -10.85 1.11
CA THR A 162 17.72 -12.22 1.55
C THR A 162 17.11 -13.27 0.62
N ALA A 163 16.73 -12.90 -0.62
CA ALA A 163 16.18 -13.84 -1.58
C ALA A 163 17.20 -14.95 -1.88
N ASP A 164 16.74 -16.20 -2.05
CA ASP A 164 17.62 -17.33 -2.40
C ASP A 164 18.26 -17.13 -3.77
N ASP A 165 17.50 -16.58 -4.72
CA ASP A 165 17.96 -16.19 -6.04
C ASP A 165 19.05 -15.11 -5.93
N ARG A 166 20.26 -15.49 -6.33
CA ARG A 166 21.45 -14.63 -6.29
C ARG A 166 21.31 -13.38 -7.15
N LEU A 167 20.69 -13.48 -8.33
CA LEU A 167 20.54 -12.35 -9.23
C LEU A 167 19.60 -11.30 -8.62
N VAL A 168 18.46 -11.74 -8.08
CA VAL A 168 17.50 -10.85 -7.40
C VAL A 168 18.16 -10.15 -6.21
N ARG A 169 18.88 -10.92 -5.39
CA ARG A 169 19.59 -10.41 -4.22
C ARG A 169 20.67 -9.38 -4.59
N ASP A 170 21.51 -9.69 -5.56
CA ASP A 170 22.60 -8.82 -6.01
C ASP A 170 22.04 -7.51 -6.60
N LEU A 171 20.95 -7.58 -7.38
CA LEU A 171 20.26 -6.42 -7.92
C LEU A 171 19.64 -5.54 -6.83
N ALA A 172 19.01 -6.16 -5.82
CA ALA A 172 18.41 -5.44 -4.69
C ALA A 172 19.49 -4.68 -3.89
N TRP A 173 20.61 -5.33 -3.58
CA TRP A 173 21.74 -4.69 -2.90
C TRP A 173 22.36 -3.56 -3.72
N ALA A 174 22.55 -3.76 -5.02
CA ALA A 174 23.08 -2.73 -5.91
C ALA A 174 22.16 -1.50 -5.97
N SER A 175 20.84 -1.71 -6.03
CA SER A 175 19.84 -0.63 -6.00
C SER A 175 19.89 0.14 -4.68
N LEU A 176 19.91 -0.56 -3.54
CA LEU A 176 19.99 0.05 -2.22
C LEU A 176 21.24 0.91 -2.06
N ARG A 177 22.42 0.38 -2.37
CA ARG A 177 23.69 1.11 -2.29
C ARG A 177 23.68 2.38 -3.15
N ARG A 178 23.11 2.32 -4.35
CA ARG A 178 22.98 3.47 -5.25
C ARG A 178 22.09 4.56 -4.66
N VAL A 179 20.98 4.21 -4.02
CA VAL A 179 20.09 5.18 -3.37
C VAL A 179 20.76 5.80 -2.15
N VAL A 180 21.43 5.00 -1.32
CA VAL A 180 22.16 5.50 -0.14
C VAL A 180 23.28 6.46 -0.55
N ALA A 181 24.08 6.10 -1.56
CA ALA A 181 25.15 6.96 -2.06
C ALA A 181 24.64 8.32 -2.54
N ARG A 182 23.47 8.38 -3.18
CA ARG A 182 22.85 9.63 -3.64
C ARG A 182 22.25 10.50 -2.52
N ARG A 183 22.03 9.93 -1.33
CA ARG A 183 21.32 10.59 -0.23
C ARG A 183 22.29 11.07 0.86
N VAL A 184 23.44 10.40 0.98
CA VAL A 184 24.47 10.67 1.99
C VAL A 184 25.70 11.37 1.40
N GLY A 185 25.97 11.18 0.10
CA GLY A 185 27.00 11.93 -0.65
C GLY A 185 26.38 13.12 -1.38
#